data_AF-A0A1V4AQ92-F1
#
_entry.id   AF-A0A1V4AQ92-F1
#
_cell.length_a   1.000
_cell.length_b   1.000
_cell.length_c   1.000
_cell.angle_alpha   90.00
_cell.angle_beta   90.00
_cell.angle_gamma   90.00
#
_symmetry.space_group_name_H-M   'P 1'
#
loop_
_entity.id
_entity.type
_entity.pdbx_description
1 polymer ?
#
loop_
_entity_poly.entity_id
_entity_poly.type
_entity_poly.pdbx_seq_one_letter_code
_entity_poly.pdbx_strand_id
1 'polypeptide(L)'
;MKHILLSGKPGIGKTSVIKKILPLAGLDAGGFFTEEIRVMDRRMGFRIVTLDGTDGILAHIECNSNYKVGKYRVDLDSFEKIAIPALEDAITSVRL
;
A
#
# COMPACT_ATOMS: atom_id res chain seq x y z
N MET A 1 10.39 18.29 -10.68
CA MET A 1 9.03 17.75 -10.46
C MET A 1 8.52 18.20 -9.11
N LYS A 2 7.20 18.39 -8.95
CA LYS A 2 6.61 18.70 -7.63
C LYS A 2 6.19 17.41 -6.95
N HIS A 3 6.63 17.20 -5.72
CA HIS A 3 6.15 16.10 -4.87
C HIS A 3 4.94 16.58 -4.07
N ILE A 4 3.87 15.78 -4.07
CA ILE A 4 2.62 16.08 -3.35
C ILE A 4 2.47 15.06 -2.22
N LEU A 5 2.28 15.54 -0.99
CA LEU A 5 2.00 14.71 0.17
C LEU A 5 0.60 15.02 0.71
N LEU A 6 -0.26 14.01 0.77
CA LEU A 6 -1.58 14.12 1.39
C LEU A 6 -1.51 13.72 2.87
N SER A 7 -1.66 14.70 3.77
CA SER A 7 -1.63 14.49 5.23
C SER A 7 -3.03 14.59 5.86
N GLY A 8 -3.17 14.05 7.06
CA GLY A 8 -4.41 14.09 7.85
C GLY A 8 -4.52 12.94 8.84
N LYS A 9 -5.49 13.03 9.77
CA LYS A 9 -5.72 12.01 10.81
C LYS A 9 -5.87 10.59 10.22
N PRO A 10 -5.49 9.52 10.95
CA PRO A 10 -5.80 8.15 10.54
C PRO A 10 -7.30 7.96 10.27
N GLY A 11 -7.66 7.18 9.25
CA GLY A 11 -9.06 6.91 8.90
C GLY A 11 -9.82 8.04 8.19
N ILE A 12 -9.22 9.20 7.94
CA ILE A 12 -9.91 10.35 7.29
C ILE A 12 -10.23 10.15 5.79
N GLY A 13 -9.83 9.01 5.19
CA GLY A 13 -10.14 8.70 3.79
C GLY A 13 -9.06 9.06 2.76
N LYS A 14 -7.80 9.26 3.17
CA LYS A 14 -6.67 9.55 2.26
C LYS A 14 -6.55 8.53 1.11
N THR A 15 -6.48 7.24 1.45
CA THR A 15 -6.44 6.16 0.45
C THR A 15 -7.67 6.18 -0.44
N SER A 16 -8.85 6.48 0.11
CA SER A 16 -10.09 6.58 -0.66
C SER A 16 -10.07 7.73 -1.66
N VAL A 17 -9.50 8.88 -1.31
CA VAL A 17 -9.32 10.03 -2.22
C VAL A 17 -8.35 9.66 -3.34
N ILE A 18 -7.19 9.07 -3.02
CA ILE A 18 -6.21 8.65 -4.02
C ILE A 18 -6.86 7.69 -5.03
N LYS A 19 -7.54 6.63 -4.55
CA LYS A 19 -8.23 5.67 -5.41
C LYS A 19 -9.31 6.27 -6.31
N LYS A 20 -10.01 7.32 -5.84
CA LYS A 20 -11.03 8.00 -6.65
C LYS A 20 -10.42 8.89 -7.72
N ILE A 21 -9.25 9.47 -7.45
CA ILE A 21 -8.58 10.38 -8.39
C ILE A 21 -7.81 9.61 -9.47
N LEU A 22 -7.23 8.45 -9.15
CA LEU A 22 -6.42 7.67 -10.10
C LEU A 22 -7.13 7.41 -11.45
N PRO A 23 -8.39 6.93 -11.50
CA PRO A 23 -9.11 6.75 -12.77
C PRO A 23 -9.45 8.06 -13.49
N LEU A 24 -9.59 9.16 -12.75
CA LEU A 24 -9.94 10.48 -13.29
C LEU A 24 -8.72 11.22 -13.84
N ALA A 25 -7.52 10.86 -13.40
CA ALA A 25 -6.30 11.55 -13.79
C ALA A 25 -5.94 11.30 -15.26
N GLY A 26 -6.42 10.21 -15.87
CA GLY A 26 -6.05 9.83 -17.24
C GLY A 26 -4.55 9.59 -17.42
N LEU A 27 -3.85 9.29 -16.33
CA LEU A 27 -2.42 9.03 -16.29
C LEU A 27 -2.19 7.52 -16.16
N ASP A 28 -1.17 7.02 -16.84
CA ASP A 28 -0.60 5.72 -16.49
C ASP A 28 0.12 5.87 -15.14
N ALA A 29 -0.44 5.25 -14.11
CA ALA A 29 0.00 5.43 -12.72
C ALA A 29 0.43 4.08 -12.15
N GLY A 30 1.64 4.03 -11.61
CA GLY A 30 2.17 2.87 -10.91
C GLY A 30 2.26 3.07 -9.39
N GLY A 31 2.78 2.06 -8.71
CA GLY A 31 3.00 2.05 -7.26
C GLY A 31 1.97 1.22 -6.52
N PHE A 32 1.80 1.50 -5.23
CA PHE A 32 0.93 0.74 -4.35
C PHE A 32 0.26 1.61 -3.29
N PHE A 33 -0.80 1.08 -2.70
CA PHE A 33 -1.41 1.58 -1.47
C PHE A 33 -1.54 0.44 -0.45
N THR A 34 -1.91 0.79 0.78
CA THR A 34 -2.17 -0.20 1.83
C THR A 34 -3.65 -0.23 2.19
N GLU A 35 -4.14 -1.41 2.52
CA GLU A 35 -5.50 -1.64 3.00
C GLU A 35 -5.50 -2.40 4.32
N GLU A 36 -6.51 -2.16 5.14
CA GLU A 36 -6.71 -2.92 6.37
C GLU A 36 -7.30 -4.29 6.06
N ILE A 37 -6.70 -5.35 6.61
CA ILE A 37 -7.31 -6.68 6.66
C ILE A 37 -8.22 -6.70 7.88
N ARG A 38 -9.53 -6.87 7.68
CA ARG A 38 -10.53 -6.90 8.75
C ARG A 38 -11.32 -8.21 8.75
N VAL A 39 -11.56 -8.76 9.93
CA VAL A 39 -12.42 -9.92 10.17
C VAL A 39 -13.37 -9.57 11.32
N MET A 40 -14.69 -9.64 11.08
CA MET A 40 -15.73 -9.35 12.09
C MET A 40 -15.43 -8.07 12.89
N ASP A 41 -15.18 -6.95 12.21
CA ASP A 41 -14.79 -5.63 12.74
C ASP A 41 -13.43 -5.49 13.43
N ARG A 42 -12.66 -6.57 13.56
CA ARG A 42 -11.29 -6.49 14.08
C ARG A 42 -10.30 -6.29 12.96
N ARG A 43 -9.45 -5.28 13.08
CA ARG A 43 -8.26 -5.15 12.23
C ARG A 43 -7.24 -6.22 12.61
N MET A 44 -7.00 -7.11 11.66
CA MET A 44 -6.11 -8.27 11.76
C MET A 44 -4.74 -7.97 11.16
N GLY A 45 -4.67 -7.04 10.19
CA GLY A 45 -3.43 -6.69 9.55
C GLY A 45 -3.58 -5.59 8.51
N PHE A 46 -2.58 -5.52 7.64
CA PHE A 46 -2.49 -4.63 6.50
C PHE A 46 -1.98 -5.42 5.30
N ARG A 47 -2.53 -5.15 4.13
CA ARG A 47 -2.02 -5.66 2.85
C ARG A 47 -1.52 -4.52 1.98
N ILE A 48 -0.54 -4.82 1.14
CA ILE A 48 -0.10 -4.01 0.01
C ILE A 48 -1.00 -4.36 -1.16
N VAL A 49 -1.46 -3.37 -1.90
CA VAL A 49 -2.17 -3.57 -3.17
C VAL A 49 -1.56 -2.60 -4.18
N THR A 50 -0.99 -3.15 -5.24
CA THR A 50 -0.42 -2.40 -6.35
C THR A 50 -1.53 -1.88 -7.26
N LEU A 51 -1.22 -0.87 -8.08
CA LEU A 51 -2.20 -0.30 -9.00
C LEU A 51 -2.57 -1.27 -10.14
N ASP A 52 -1.73 -2.26 -10.44
CA ASP A 52 -1.99 -3.33 -11.41
C ASP A 52 -2.79 -4.52 -10.84
N GLY A 53 -3.11 -4.50 -9.54
CA GLY A 53 -3.94 -5.49 -8.87
C GLY A 53 -3.20 -6.62 -8.15
N THR A 54 -1.87 -6.65 -8.19
CA THR A 54 -1.06 -7.55 -7.33
C THR A 54 -1.20 -7.17 -5.85
N ASP A 55 -1.29 -8.16 -4.96
CA ASP A 55 -1.39 -7.91 -3.52
C ASP A 55 -0.62 -8.89 -2.66
N GLY A 56 -0.38 -8.50 -1.41
CA GLY A 56 0.28 -9.34 -0.42
C GLY A 56 0.27 -8.73 0.99
N ILE A 57 0.63 -9.53 1.98
CA ILE A 57 0.56 -9.13 3.39
C ILE A 57 1.69 -8.16 3.71
N LEU A 58 1.38 -6.98 4.25
CA LEU A 58 2.40 -6.10 4.83
C LEU A 58 2.69 -6.49 6.28
N ALA A 59 1.60 -6.70 7.04
CA ALA A 59 1.69 -7.05 8.44
C ALA A 59 0.42 -7.76 8.89
N HIS A 60 0.54 -8.79 9.73
CA HIS A 60 -0.60 -9.52 10.27
C HIS A 60 -0.33 -9.92 11.73
N ILE A 61 -1.38 -10.09 12.54
CA ILE A 61 -1.21 -10.53 13.94
C ILE A 61 -0.67 -11.97 14.05
N GLU A 62 -0.90 -12.80 13.04
CA GLU A 62 -0.47 -14.21 12.97
C GLU A 62 0.76 -14.43 12.08
N CYS A 63 1.34 -13.36 11.51
CA CYS A 63 2.52 -13.51 10.65
C CYS A 63 3.72 -14.02 11.45
N ASN A 64 4.46 -15.01 10.96
CA ASN A 64 5.68 -15.45 11.63
C ASN A 64 6.87 -14.57 11.23
N SER A 65 7.06 -13.45 11.95
CA SER A 65 8.16 -12.51 11.70
C SER A 65 8.73 -11.94 12.99
N ASN A 66 10.04 -11.65 12.96
CA ASN A 66 10.78 -10.99 14.03
C ASN A 66 10.54 -9.47 14.07
N TYR A 67 10.04 -8.88 12.98
CA TYR A 67 9.74 -7.46 12.88
C TYR A 67 8.32 -7.19 13.38
N LYS A 68 8.16 -6.18 14.25
CA LYS A 68 6.88 -5.93 14.94
C LYS A 68 6.60 -4.45 15.14
N VAL A 69 5.34 -4.06 14.92
CA VAL A 69 4.81 -2.73 15.22
C VAL A 69 3.48 -2.89 15.97
N GLY A 70 3.45 -2.52 17.25
CA GLY A 70 2.29 -2.74 18.11
C GLY A 70 1.96 -4.23 18.20
N LYS A 71 0.75 -4.65 17.80
CA LYS A 71 0.34 -6.06 17.79
C LYS A 71 0.64 -6.80 16.47
N TYR A 72 1.06 -6.09 15.42
CA TYR A 72 1.24 -6.68 14.09
C TYR A 72 2.69 -7.07 13.86
N ARG A 73 2.90 -8.25 13.27
CA ARG A 73 4.20 -8.72 12.80
C ARG A 73 4.32 -8.40 11.31
N VAL A 74 5.45 -7.84 10.90
CA VAL A 74 5.68 -7.26 9.57
C VAL A 74 6.31 -8.31 8.66
N ASP A 75 5.71 -8.55 7.51
CA ASP A 75 6.24 -9.45 6.48
C ASP A 75 7.11 -8.63 5.52
N LEU A 76 8.43 -8.62 5.76
CA LEU A 76 9.36 -7.89 4.91
C LEU A 76 9.51 -8.55 3.53
N ASP A 77 9.51 -9.89 3.48
CA ASP A 77 9.66 -10.62 2.22
C ASP A 77 8.52 -10.28 1.25
N SER A 78 7.28 -10.21 1.76
CA SER A 78 6.14 -9.81 0.95
C SER A 78 6.19 -8.33 0.57
N PHE A 79 6.71 -7.45 1.43
CA PHE A 79 6.93 -6.05 1.07
C PHE A 79 7.94 -5.90 -0.06
N GLU A 80 9.11 -6.55 0.07
CA GLU A 80 10.18 -6.48 -0.93
C GLU A 80 9.74 -7.06 -2.27
N LYS A 81 8.98 -8.15 -2.29
CA LYS A 81 8.52 -8.78 -3.53
C LYS A 81 7.43 -8.00 -4.27
N ILE A 82 6.72 -7.09 -3.60
CA ILE A 82 5.51 -6.46 -4.15
C ILE A 82 5.64 -4.94 -4.22
N ALA A 83 5.94 -4.31 -3.08
CA ALA A 83 5.97 -2.85 -3.00
C ALA A 83 7.18 -2.24 -3.73
N ILE A 84 8.34 -2.90 -3.67
CA ILE A 84 9.57 -2.39 -4.31
C ILE A 84 9.43 -2.40 -5.85
N PRO A 85 9.12 -3.54 -6.52
CA PRO A 85 8.93 -3.55 -7.96
C PRO A 85 7.86 -2.56 -8.44
N ALA A 86 6.71 -2.51 -7.75
CA ALA A 86 5.64 -1.59 -8.10
C ALA A 86 6.07 -0.12 -8.05
N LEU A 87 6.97 0.25 -7.14
CA LEU A 87 7.52 1.60 -7.04
C LEU A 87 8.59 1.85 -8.11
N GLU A 88 9.48 0.89 -8.35
CA GLU A 88 10.53 0.98 -9.37
C GLU A 88 9.93 1.12 -10.78
N ASP A 89 8.92 0.33 -11.10
CA ASP A 89 8.19 0.39 -12.37
C ASP A 89 7.47 1.73 -12.54
N ALA A 90 6.87 2.25 -11.48
CA ALA A 90 6.22 3.56 -11.47
C ALA A 90 7.20 4.72 -11.70
N ILE A 91 8.42 4.63 -11.16
CA ILE A 91 9.44 5.67 -11.33
C ILE A 91 10.07 5.58 -12.72
N THR A 92 10.22 4.37 -13.27
CA THR A 92 10.85 4.13 -14.57
C THR A 92 9.93 4.47 -15.73
N SER A 93 8.64 4.14 -15.65
CA SER A 93 7.62 4.47 -16.67
C SER A 93 7.46 5.97 -16.89
N VAL A 94 7.69 6.80 -15.87
CA VAL A 94 7.65 8.28 -15.95
C VAL A 94 8.85 8.88 -16.69
N ARG A 95 9.89 8.10 -17.01
CA ARG A 95 11.12 8.57 -17.67
C ARG A 95 11.16 8.40 -19.20
N LEU A 96 10.06 8.00 -19.83
CA LEU A 96 9.88 8.01 -21.30
C LEU A 96 8.95 9.16 -21.72
#